data_AF-A0A8J2MYF5-F1
#
_entry.id   AF-A0A8J2MYF5-F1
#
_cell.length_a   1.000
_cell.length_b   1.000
_cell.length_c   1.000
_cell.angle_alpha   90.00
_cell.angle_beta   90.00
_cell.angle_gamma   90.00
#
_symmetry.space_group_name_H-M   'P 1'
#
loop_
_entity.id
_entity.type
_entity.pdbx_description
1 polymer ?
#
loop_
_entity_poly.entity_id
_entity_poly.type
_entity_poly.pdbx_seq_one_letter_code
_entity_poly.pdbx_strand_id
1 'polypeptide(L)'
;MVVVSTGKVKHLLMNNNYSSSLLRKCEKITNDRINSNLRIEAGLRGWSFCKFPYIKDLSPRIGCLFRQTNCKLSNMTALADHHFESGHDFQFDAAHILDYESHFLKRNISEMFFIKVFDCVNFRSDTQGLSSSYSDIISVAKRFMQ
;
A
#
# COMPACT_ATOMS: atom_id res chain seq x y z
N MET A 1 8.43 24.56 6.43
CA MET A 1 8.67 23.43 7.37
C MET A 1 7.48 23.35 8.32
N VAL A 2 6.46 22.55 8.01
CA VAL A 2 5.31 22.40 8.93
C VAL A 2 5.67 21.32 9.92
N VAL A 3 6.05 21.73 11.12
CA VAL A 3 6.27 20.81 12.24
C VAL A 3 4.90 20.26 12.63
N VAL A 4 4.61 19.03 12.23
CA VAL A 4 3.41 18.32 12.71
C VAL A 4 3.58 18.13 14.21
N SER A 5 2.90 18.98 14.98
CA SER A 5 2.89 18.90 16.45
C SER A 5 2.25 17.57 16.86
N THR A 6 3.09 16.65 17.32
CA THR A 6 2.70 15.32 17.86
C THR A 6 1.64 15.45 18.97
N GLY A 7 1.61 16.57 19.68
CA GLY A 7 0.62 16.88 20.71
C GLY A 7 -0.83 16.95 20.21
N LYS A 8 -1.07 17.47 18.99
CA LYS A 8 -2.43 17.57 18.44
C LYS A 8 -3.02 16.20 18.10
N VAL A 9 -2.19 15.31 17.55
CA VAL A 9 -2.60 13.95 17.20
C VAL A 9 -2.89 13.14 18.47
N LYS A 10 -2.03 13.26 19.48
CA LYS A 10 -2.22 12.61 20.79
C LYS A 10 -3.52 13.04 21.46
N HIS A 11 -3.77 14.35 21.55
CA HIS A 11 -4.99 14.90 22.15
C HIS A 11 -6.25 14.37 21.45
N LEU A 12 -6.23 14.28 20.11
CA LEU A 12 -7.37 13.85 19.32
C LEU A 12 -7.67 12.35 19.50
N LEU A 13 -6.63 11.53 19.57
CA LEU A 13 -6.77 10.09 19.83
C LEU A 13 -7.23 9.82 21.27
N MET A 14 -6.78 10.62 22.25
CA MET A 14 -7.25 10.53 23.64
C MET A 14 -8.73 10.93 23.76
N ASN A 15 -9.17 11.99 23.06
CA ASN A 15 -10.58 12.42 23.04
C ASN A 15 -11.55 11.38 22.44
N ASN A 16 -11.04 10.41 21.67
CA ASN A 16 -11.85 9.35 21.05
C ASN A 16 -11.72 8.00 21.79
N ASN A 17 -11.22 7.99 23.03
CA ASN A 17 -11.11 6.80 23.89
C ASN A 17 -10.34 5.62 23.27
N TYR A 18 -9.36 5.88 22.40
CA TYR A 18 -8.50 4.83 21.84
C TYR A 18 -7.53 4.27 22.90
N SER A 19 -7.21 2.98 22.79
CA SER A 19 -6.34 2.30 23.76
C SER A 19 -4.92 2.88 23.83
N SER A 20 -4.33 2.86 25.02
CA SER A 20 -2.95 3.33 25.27
C SER A 20 -1.89 2.60 24.44
N SER A 21 -2.12 1.31 24.14
CA SER A 21 -1.26 0.52 23.27
C SER A 21 -1.23 1.05 21.83
N LEU A 22 -2.39 1.46 21.31
CA LEU A 22 -2.55 2.01 19.98
C LEU A 22 -1.97 3.43 19.91
N LEU A 23 -2.20 4.25 20.94
CA LEU A 23 -1.57 5.57 21.10
C LEU A 23 -0.05 5.47 21.01
N ARG A 24 0.57 4.58 21.79
CA ARG A 24 2.03 4.39 21.81
C ARG A 24 2.58 3.91 20.47
N LYS A 25 1.85 3.04 19.78
CA LYS A 25 2.21 2.55 18.45
C LYS A 25 2.15 3.67 17.41
N CYS A 26 1.10 4.49 17.44
CA CYS A 26 0.96 5.66 16.58
C CYS A 26 2.05 6.72 16.85
N GLU A 27 2.36 7.00 18.11
CA GLU A 27 3.45 7.91 18.51
C GLU A 27 4.80 7.40 17.99
N LYS A 28 5.11 6.12 18.21
CA LYS A 28 6.35 5.50 17.73
C LYS A 28 6.47 5.59 16.21
N ILE A 29 5.42 5.18 15.47
CA ILE A 29 5.40 5.26 14.00
C ILE A 29 5.58 6.71 13.52
N THR A 30 4.98 7.67 14.22
CA THR A 30 5.09 9.10 13.87
C THR A 30 6.51 9.61 14.10
N ASN A 31 7.13 9.29 15.24
CA ASN A 31 8.50 9.68 15.55
C ASN A 31 9.51 9.00 14.63
N ASP A 32 9.35 7.70 14.37
CA ASP A 32 10.16 6.93 13.44
C ASP A 32 10.06 7.53 12.02
N ARG A 33 8.87 7.99 11.61
CA ARG A 33 8.65 8.72 10.35
C ARG A 33 9.28 10.10 10.34
N ILE A 34 9.21 10.88 11.43
CA ILE A 34 9.86 12.19 11.52
C ILE A 34 11.38 12.02 11.42
N ASN A 35 11.94 11.04 12.11
CA ASN A 35 13.37 10.76 12.14
C ASN A 35 13.88 10.14 10.82
N SER A 36 13.03 9.44 10.07
CA SER A 36 13.37 8.86 8.76
C SER A 36 13.10 9.78 7.55
N ASN A 37 12.29 10.84 7.69
CA ASN A 37 11.91 11.73 6.59
C ASN A 37 12.77 13.00 6.47
N LEU A 38 14.07 12.80 6.26
CA LEU A 38 14.93 13.80 5.59
C LEU A 38 14.66 13.90 4.06
N ARG A 39 13.58 13.32 3.54
CA ARG A 39 13.15 13.44 2.14
C ARG A 39 11.63 13.51 2.02
N ILE A 40 11.03 14.54 2.60
CA ILE A 40 9.84 15.12 1.96
C ILE A 40 10.41 15.94 0.80
N GLU A 41 10.56 15.32 -0.38
CA GLU A 41 10.61 16.10 -1.59
C GLU A 41 9.33 16.95 -1.58
N ALA A 42 9.53 18.25 -1.40
CA ALA A 42 8.47 19.22 -1.51
C ALA A 42 7.77 18.94 -2.84
N GLY A 43 6.55 18.41 -2.78
CA GLY A 43 5.72 18.30 -3.97
C GLY A 43 5.70 19.66 -4.63
N LEU A 44 5.88 19.69 -5.95
CA LEU A 44 6.13 20.84 -6.85
C LEU A 44 5.23 22.09 -6.68
N ARG A 45 4.31 22.14 -5.70
CA ARG A 45 3.37 23.24 -5.45
C ARG A 45 3.09 23.56 -3.97
N GLY A 46 3.93 23.15 -3.01
CA GLY A 46 3.77 23.56 -1.60
C GLY A 46 2.65 22.86 -0.81
N TRP A 47 2.11 21.77 -1.34
CA TRP A 47 1.16 20.88 -0.66
C TRP A 47 1.93 19.75 0.04
N SER A 48 1.54 19.39 1.25
CA SER A 48 1.96 18.17 1.93
C SER A 48 0.96 17.04 1.68
N PHE A 49 1.42 15.79 1.68
CA PHE A 49 0.56 14.63 1.47
C PHE A 49 0.65 13.69 2.68
N CYS A 50 -0.51 13.34 3.22
CA CYS A 50 -0.65 12.48 4.37
C CYS A 50 -1.04 11.08 3.85
N LYS A 51 -0.13 10.10 3.87
CA LYS A 51 -0.41 8.70 3.45
C LYS A 51 -1.34 8.03 4.45
N PHE A 52 -2.55 7.66 4.02
CA PHE A 52 -3.56 7.01 4.85
C PHE A 52 -4.23 5.89 4.06
N PRO A 53 -4.31 4.66 4.59
CA PRO A 53 -5.03 3.58 3.91
C PRO A 53 -6.50 3.98 3.74
N TYR A 54 -7.10 3.69 2.58
CA TYR A 54 -8.50 3.98 2.36
C TYR A 54 -9.37 3.15 3.32
N ILE A 55 -10.12 3.83 4.17
CA ILE A 55 -11.11 3.25 5.07
C ILE A 55 -12.46 3.84 4.67
N LYS A 56 -13.39 2.98 4.25
CA LYS A 56 -14.75 3.37 3.88
C LYS A 56 -15.37 4.24 4.99
N ASP A 57 -16.02 5.33 4.62
CA ASP A 57 -16.64 6.34 5.49
C ASP A 57 -15.69 7.22 6.34
N LEU A 58 -14.49 6.75 6.69
CA LEU A 58 -13.51 7.50 7.48
C LEU A 58 -12.60 8.39 6.61
N SER A 59 -12.07 7.86 5.51
CA SER A 59 -11.20 8.61 4.59
C SER A 59 -11.86 9.88 4.02
N PRO A 60 -13.16 9.88 3.63
CA PRO A 60 -13.85 11.10 3.20
C PRO A 60 -13.97 12.15 4.30
N ARG A 61 -14.23 11.74 5.55
CA ARG A 61 -14.34 12.65 6.71
C ARG A 61 -12.99 13.30 7.03
N ILE A 62 -11.92 12.51 7.02
CA ILE A 62 -10.55 13.01 7.21
C ILE A 62 -10.15 13.96 6.06
N GLY A 63 -10.49 13.61 4.82
CA GLY A 63 -10.29 14.49 3.66
C GLY A 63 -11.00 15.84 3.81
N CYS A 64 -12.20 15.86 4.41
CA CYS A 64 -12.90 17.10 4.70
C CYS A 64 -12.17 17.98 5.73
N LEU A 65 -11.61 17.39 6.78
CA LEU A 65 -10.85 18.12 7.80
C LEU A 65 -9.60 18.79 7.20
N PHE A 66 -8.98 18.15 6.22
CA PHE A 66 -7.78 18.66 5.58
C PHE A 66 -8.02 19.80 4.57
N ARG A 67 -9.27 20.13 4.22
CA ARG A 67 -9.59 21.23 3.26
C ARG A 67 -9.05 22.60 3.69
N GLN A 68 -8.92 22.84 4.99
CA GLN A 68 -8.41 24.09 5.56
C GLN A 68 -6.88 24.09 5.74
N THR A 69 -6.21 23.01 5.36
CA THR A 69 -4.76 22.84 5.48
C THR A 69 -4.16 22.61 4.10
N ASN A 70 -2.85 22.85 3.97
CA ASN A 70 -2.12 22.43 2.77
C ASN A 70 -1.80 20.92 2.77
N CYS A 71 -2.42 20.08 3.63
CA CYS A 71 -2.31 18.62 3.50
C CYS A 71 -3.43 18.08 2.60
N LYS A 72 -3.10 17.14 1.70
CA LYS A 72 -4.10 16.26 1.07
C LYS A 72 -3.95 14.85 1.61
N LEU A 73 -5.09 14.16 1.76
CA LEU A 73 -5.08 12.74 2.03
C LEU A 73 -4.63 12.01 0.77
N SER A 74 -3.43 11.43 0.80
CA SER A 74 -2.95 10.50 -0.22
C SER A 74 -3.62 9.17 0.09
N ASN A 75 -4.73 8.92 -0.61
CA ASN A 75 -5.65 7.81 -0.34
C ASN A 75 -5.41 6.59 -1.21
N MET A 76 -4.47 6.65 -2.14
CA MET A 76 -4.40 5.61 -3.13
C MET A 76 -3.32 4.62 -2.72
N THR A 77 -3.78 3.40 -2.45
CA THR A 77 -2.91 2.23 -2.56
C THR A 77 -2.46 2.12 -4.01
N ALA A 78 -1.36 1.41 -4.28
CA ALA A 78 -0.92 1.17 -5.65
C ALA A 78 -2.05 0.57 -6.53
N LEU A 79 -2.94 -0.25 -5.94
CA LEU A 79 -4.13 -0.75 -6.63
C LEU A 79 -5.15 0.35 -6.97
N ALA A 80 -5.39 1.27 -6.04
CA ALA A 80 -6.32 2.37 -6.27
C ALA A 80 -5.76 3.35 -7.30
N ASP A 81 -4.46 3.69 -7.23
CA ASP A 81 -3.79 4.49 -8.26
C ASP A 81 -3.91 3.82 -9.63
N HIS A 82 -3.61 2.52 -9.73
CA HIS A 82 -3.75 1.75 -10.98
C HIS A 82 -5.17 1.82 -11.55
N HIS A 83 -6.20 1.60 -10.72
CA HIS A 83 -7.60 1.70 -11.14
C HIS A 83 -7.93 3.08 -11.71
N PHE A 84 -7.57 4.16 -11.01
CA PHE A 84 -7.87 5.52 -11.45
C PHE A 84 -7.07 5.95 -12.68
N GLU A 85 -5.81 5.53 -12.82
CA GLU A 85 -4.94 5.90 -13.94
C GLU A 85 -5.24 5.10 -15.21
N SER A 86 -5.48 3.79 -15.07
CA SER A 86 -5.72 2.90 -16.22
C SER A 86 -7.19 2.74 -16.59
N GLY A 87 -8.12 3.18 -15.73
CA GLY A 87 -9.55 2.89 -15.88
C GLY A 87 -9.90 1.40 -15.74
N HIS A 88 -9.02 0.62 -15.13
CA HIS A 88 -9.18 -0.83 -14.99
C HIS A 88 -10.12 -1.19 -13.83
N ASP A 89 -11.24 -1.83 -14.14
CA ASP A 89 -12.15 -2.40 -13.15
C ASP A 89 -11.73 -3.84 -12.78
N PHE A 90 -11.49 -4.08 -11.50
CA PHE A 90 -11.12 -5.40 -11.00
C PHE A 90 -12.31 -6.36 -11.01
N GLN A 91 -12.22 -7.44 -11.77
CA GLN A 91 -13.25 -8.48 -11.85
C GLN A 91 -13.04 -9.56 -10.78
N PHE A 92 -13.46 -9.28 -9.55
CA PHE A 92 -13.31 -10.23 -8.44
C PHE A 92 -14.18 -11.50 -8.58
N ASP A 93 -15.33 -11.39 -9.25
CA ASP A 93 -16.23 -12.53 -9.47
C ASP A 93 -15.69 -13.54 -10.49
N ALA A 94 -14.74 -13.12 -11.33
CA ALA A 94 -14.06 -13.97 -12.31
C ALA A 94 -12.76 -14.59 -11.76
N ALA A 95 -12.44 -14.38 -10.49
CA ALA A 95 -11.27 -14.95 -9.87
C ALA A 95 -11.37 -16.48 -9.81
N HIS A 96 -10.32 -17.17 -10.26
CA HIS A 96 -10.23 -18.62 -10.22
C HIS A 96 -8.92 -19.05 -9.56
N ILE A 97 -8.94 -20.24 -8.97
CA ILE A 97 -7.75 -20.85 -8.35
C ILE A 97 -6.83 -21.34 -9.47
N LEU A 98 -5.61 -20.81 -9.54
CA LEU A 98 -4.60 -21.18 -10.54
C LEU A 98 -3.90 -22.50 -10.21
N ASP A 99 -3.68 -22.77 -8.92
CA ASP A 99 -3.02 -23.98 -8.45
C ASP A 99 -3.38 -24.25 -6.97
N TYR A 100 -3.31 -25.52 -6.57
CA TYR A 100 -3.54 -25.96 -5.20
C TYR A 100 -2.34 -26.77 -4.71
N GLU A 101 -1.63 -26.23 -3.71
CA GLU A 101 -0.49 -26.91 -3.10
C GLU A 101 -0.53 -26.79 -1.58
N SER A 102 -0.44 -27.95 -0.93
CA SER A 102 -0.46 -28.09 0.52
C SER A 102 0.85 -27.60 1.15
N HIS A 103 1.98 -27.89 0.51
CA HIS A 103 3.30 -27.61 1.05
C HIS A 103 3.69 -26.14 0.83
N PHE A 104 3.93 -25.41 1.92
CA PHE A 104 4.18 -23.97 1.90
C PHE A 104 5.25 -23.54 0.90
N LEU A 105 6.42 -24.19 0.88
CA LEU A 105 7.51 -23.81 -0.03
C LEU A 105 7.13 -23.97 -1.51
N LYS A 106 6.40 -25.04 -1.84
CA LYS A 106 5.99 -25.31 -3.21
C LYS A 106 4.89 -24.34 -3.65
N ARG A 107 3.93 -24.07 -2.75
CA ARG A 107 2.89 -23.06 -2.95
C ARG A 107 3.50 -21.67 -3.18
N ASN A 108 4.51 -21.28 -2.39
CA ASN A 108 5.19 -20.01 -2.55
C ASN A 108 5.90 -19.91 -3.91
N ILE A 109 6.62 -20.96 -4.34
CA ILE A 109 7.24 -20.99 -5.67
C ILE A 109 6.18 -20.89 -6.77
N SER A 110 5.07 -21.62 -6.63
CA SER A 110 3.95 -21.59 -7.57
C SER A 110 3.32 -20.19 -7.67
N GLU A 111 3.06 -19.55 -6.53
CA GLU A 111 2.54 -18.17 -6.47
C GLU A 111 3.49 -17.18 -7.16
N MET A 112 4.79 -17.25 -6.87
CA MET A 112 5.81 -16.41 -7.50
C MET A 112 5.90 -16.63 -9.01
N PHE A 113 5.75 -17.88 -9.46
CA PHE A 113 5.72 -18.24 -10.87
C PHE A 113 4.50 -17.61 -11.56
N PHE A 114 3.30 -17.76 -11.01
CA PHE A 114 2.10 -17.18 -11.59
C PHE A 114 2.11 -15.65 -11.59
N ILE A 115 2.63 -15.00 -10.54
CA ILE A 115 2.83 -13.55 -10.52
C ILE A 115 3.83 -13.08 -11.59
N LYS A 116 4.80 -13.92 -11.97
CA LYS A 116 5.74 -13.60 -13.04
C LYS A 116 5.15 -13.83 -14.41
N VAL A 117 4.37 -14.89 -14.59
CA VAL A 117 3.75 -15.28 -15.86
C VAL A 117 2.63 -14.32 -16.24
N PHE A 118 1.70 -14.05 -15.33
CA PHE A 118 0.65 -13.06 -15.51
C PHE A 118 1.15 -11.69 -15.09
N ASP A 119 0.74 -10.62 -15.78
CA ASP A 119 1.11 -9.26 -15.35
C ASP A 119 0.15 -8.79 -14.24
N CYS A 120 0.31 -9.39 -13.06
CA CYS A 120 -0.54 -9.12 -11.91
C CYS A 120 -0.12 -7.84 -11.17
N VAL A 121 -1.06 -7.26 -10.42
CA VAL A 121 -0.86 -6.05 -9.60
C VAL A 121 -0.16 -6.35 -8.25
N ASN A 122 0.38 -7.56 -8.07
CA ASN A 122 1.09 -7.98 -6.85
C ASN A 122 2.39 -7.17 -6.63
N PHE A 123 2.88 -7.17 -5.38
CA PHE A 123 4.13 -6.47 -5.08
C PHE A 123 5.31 -7.20 -5.74
N ARG A 124 6.22 -6.46 -6.38
CA ARG A 124 7.40 -7.06 -7.01
C ARG A 124 8.32 -7.76 -6.00
N SER A 125 8.26 -7.36 -4.72
CA SER A 125 8.94 -8.04 -3.59
C SER A 125 8.50 -9.49 -3.43
N ASP A 126 7.26 -9.81 -3.76
CA ASP A 126 6.69 -11.15 -3.57
C ASP A 126 7.42 -12.19 -4.42
N THR A 127 8.11 -11.75 -5.49
CA THR A 127 8.87 -12.63 -6.40
C THR A 127 10.38 -12.66 -6.16
N GLN A 128 10.90 -11.97 -5.13
CA GLN A 128 12.35 -11.82 -4.95
C GLN A 128 13.10 -13.11 -4.62
N GLY A 129 12.45 -14.08 -3.97
CA GLY A 129 13.04 -15.39 -3.68
C GLY A 129 13.09 -16.37 -4.87
N LEU A 130 12.58 -15.99 -6.06
CA LEU A 130 12.55 -16.86 -7.22
C LEU A 130 13.86 -16.71 -8.00
N SER A 131 14.61 -17.81 -8.12
CA SER A 131 15.88 -17.84 -8.84
C SER A 131 15.72 -17.43 -10.32
N SER A 132 16.71 -16.72 -10.85
CA SER A 132 16.78 -16.36 -12.27
C SER A 132 16.90 -17.57 -13.20
N SER A 133 17.28 -18.74 -12.67
CA SER A 133 17.30 -20.01 -13.43
C SER A 133 15.92 -20.42 -13.96
N TYR A 134 14.83 -19.91 -13.37
CA TYR A 134 13.47 -20.15 -13.86
C TYR A 134 13.05 -19.21 -15.00
N SER A 135 13.88 -18.23 -15.38
CA SER A 135 13.52 -17.20 -16.37
C SER A 135 13.10 -17.77 -17.72
N ASP A 136 13.82 -18.77 -18.24
CA ASP A 136 13.49 -19.42 -19.51
C ASP A 136 12.13 -20.12 -19.44
N ILE A 137 11.87 -20.85 -18.36
CA ILE A 137 10.60 -21.57 -18.13
C ILE A 137 9.44 -20.57 -18.04
N ILE A 138 9.61 -19.47 -17.31
CA ILE A 138 8.62 -18.39 -17.22
C ILE A 138 8.37 -17.78 -18.60
N SER A 139 9.43 -17.55 -19.39
CA SER A 139 9.31 -16.96 -20.73
C SER A 139 8.50 -17.85 -21.68
N VAL A 140 8.69 -19.16 -21.58
CA VAL A 140 7.96 -20.17 -22.34
C VAL A 140 6.50 -20.20 -21.86
N ALA A 141 6.28 -20.27 -20.55
CA ALA A 141 4.95 -20.30 -19.96
C ALA A 141 4.11 -19.06 -20.33
N LYS A 142 4.71 -17.87 -20.33
CA LYS A 142 4.06 -16.63 -20.81
C LYS A 142 3.49 -16.75 -22.21
N ARG A 143 4.18 -17.44 -23.11
CA ARG A 143 3.73 -17.61 -24.51
C ARG A 143 2.56 -18.59 -24.64
N PHE A 144 2.38 -19.48 -23.66
CA PHE A 144 1.32 -20.50 -23.68
C PHE A 144 0.08 -20.11 -22.87
N MET A 145 0.24 -19.27 -21.85
CA MET A 145 -0.81 -18.95 -20.87
C MET A 145 -1.42 -17.54 -21.05
N GLN A 146 -0.86 -16.70 -21.92
CA GLN A 146 -1.42 -15.39 -22.32
C GLN A 146 -2.00 -15.49 -23.73
#